data_AF-A0A3R6Z6N5-F1
#
_entry.id   AF-A0A3R6Z6N5-F1
#
_cell.length_a   1.000
_cell.length_b   1.000
_cell.length_c   1.000
_cell.angle_alpha   90.00
_cell.angle_beta   90.00
_cell.angle_gamma   90.00
#
_symmetry.space_group_name_H-M   'P 1'
#
loop_
_entity.id
_entity.type
_entity.pdbx_description
1 polymer ?
#
loop_
_entity_poly.entity_id
_entity_poly.type
_entity_poly.pdbx_seq_one_letter_code
_entity_poly.pdbx_strand_id
1 'polypeptide(L)'
;MKCTNCGYENPQGARFCGKCGLDLMVNHTEGRKKKEETKNRRKNSTESMQPAKKKGKKIAILLLSVCVLIAVAIAAYLSVMSHPEKRYEKTLKTAQKYMEEENYDQAIAKYKQAISIDPKQVEPYRQLAKAYIATENSDAVEETYDTVTGIIVQEYKNTGAVLDGTKDVYKDKIDYYGKTGDTEKIKTAADEVVGMLDDAKDKNEVEQLRDFYLMNWGYYNKLQELEKSQGEADFTSETDEMGTFISCSGLCFAKLVDFNNDGQEELVVAYQMSDGSKYVEEVYGYEEDEVHKLLFGDGFVTAGVHDTTKISVLSKDDQFYLIDGKIIDLYEKDIIYGYQNDSFEKLKTIGTTGFDAVYSVDDRTVSESTYTSACEKWLDSDKIQNYALSDYGTESIITSIEELKNVYETLRKRLNIQVDTKEDDVIQRLKDVKVSEVNVQENVSDSTDTSTTGTDIDRELTEIEEKAAEIEERLSNAMDQTTMNQTSAELRKLWDDELNSIWSRLKTSLDADAMEQLKNEENDWIKYKDSEIEKVGQEYEGGSMRPMEENMTGADLTRDRVYVLKNYL
;
A
#
# COMPACT_ATOMS: atom_id res chain seq x y z
N MET A 1 60.56 7.29 13.85
CA MET A 1 61.54 6.28 13.39
C MET A 1 60.96 5.50 12.22
N LYS A 2 61.75 5.24 11.18
CA LYS A 2 61.27 4.61 9.94
C LYS A 2 61.32 3.08 10.05
N CYS A 3 60.24 2.39 9.71
CA CYS A 3 60.15 0.94 9.78
C CYS A 3 61.11 0.29 8.78
N THR A 4 61.96 -0.63 9.25
CA THR A 4 62.95 -1.33 8.40
C THR A 4 62.32 -2.34 7.45
N ASN A 5 61.08 -2.79 7.71
CA ASN A 5 60.36 -3.74 6.85
C ASN A 5 59.54 -3.06 5.75
N CYS A 6 58.78 -2.00 6.07
CA CYS A 6 57.85 -1.38 5.11
C CYS A 6 58.09 0.11 4.83
N GLY A 7 59.11 0.72 5.46
CA GLY A 7 59.48 2.11 5.22
C GLY A 7 58.54 3.16 5.82
N TYR A 8 57.48 2.79 6.52
CA TYR A 8 56.53 3.73 7.14
C TYR A 8 57.19 4.53 8.29
N GLU A 9 56.95 5.84 8.35
CA GLU A 9 57.43 6.69 9.44
C GLU A 9 56.51 6.61 10.65
N ASN A 10 57.05 6.11 11.77
CA ASN A 10 56.32 5.98 13.01
C ASN A 10 56.71 7.09 14.00
N PRO A 11 55.80 7.52 14.89
CA PRO A 11 56.10 8.45 15.97
C PRO A 11 57.30 7.98 16.82
N GLN A 12 58.01 8.92 17.44
CA GLN A 12 59.16 8.59 18.29
C GLN A 12 58.69 7.78 19.51
N GLY A 13 59.30 6.62 19.78
CA GLY A 13 58.89 5.72 20.87
C GLY A 13 57.79 4.71 20.53
N ALA A 14 57.32 4.65 19.28
CA ALA A 14 56.35 3.64 18.86
C ALA A 14 56.94 2.22 18.99
N ARG A 15 56.22 1.34 19.71
CA ARG A 15 56.65 -0.06 19.93
C ARG A 15 56.45 -0.93 18.69
N PHE A 16 55.38 -0.69 17.94
CA PHE A 16 55.06 -1.43 16.72
C PHE A 16 54.86 -0.48 15.54
N CYS A 17 55.12 -0.95 14.33
CA CYS A 17 54.85 -0.18 13.13
C CYS A 17 53.33 -0.10 12.86
N GLY A 18 52.78 1.11 12.79
CA GLY A 18 51.34 1.34 12.56
C GLY A 18 50.82 0.87 11.20
N LYS A 19 51.70 0.52 10.25
CA LYS A 19 51.32 0.00 8.93
C LYS A 19 51.45 -1.51 8.79
N CYS A 20 52.51 -2.12 9.33
CA CYS A 20 52.79 -3.55 9.11
C CYS A 20 52.97 -4.38 10.40
N GLY A 21 52.83 -3.77 11.58
CA GLY A 21 52.87 -4.47 12.87
C GLY A 21 54.27 -4.92 13.35
N LEU A 22 55.35 -4.59 12.66
CA LEU A 22 56.72 -4.96 13.07
C LEU A 22 57.07 -4.34 14.44
N ASP A 23 57.62 -5.13 15.37
CA ASP A 23 58.19 -4.62 16.63
C ASP A 23 59.47 -3.82 16.34
N LEU A 24 59.44 -2.53 16.67
CA LEU A 24 60.51 -1.58 16.39
C LEU A 24 61.53 -1.50 17.53
N MET A 25 61.31 -2.23 18.64
CA MET A 25 62.14 -2.18 19.86
C MET A 25 63.04 -3.41 20.03
N VAL A 26 63.05 -4.34 19.07
CA VAL A 26 63.91 -5.53 19.11
C VAL A 26 65.10 -5.35 18.16
N ASN A 27 66.31 -5.22 18.72
CA ASN A 27 67.55 -5.17 17.94
C ASN A 27 67.93 -6.57 17.42
N HIS A 28 67.81 -6.80 16.12
CA HIS A 28 68.29 -8.01 15.45
C HIS A 28 69.57 -7.75 14.64
N THR A 29 70.73 -7.88 15.30
CA THR A 29 72.10 -7.98 14.74
C THR A 29 72.96 -8.55 15.87
N GLU A 30 73.77 -9.61 15.81
CA GLU A 30 74.43 -10.41 14.79
C GLU A 30 74.95 -11.69 15.48
N GLY A 31 75.15 -12.78 14.74
CA GLY A 31 75.95 -13.92 15.21
C GLY A 31 77.35 -13.93 14.59
N ARG A 32 78.43 -13.98 15.40
CA ARG A 32 79.73 -14.59 15.01
C ARG A 32 80.69 -14.84 16.20
N LYS A 33 81.37 -15.98 16.11
CA LYS A 33 82.44 -16.58 16.96
C LYS A 33 83.54 -15.56 17.37
N LYS A 34 84.30 -15.68 18.47
CA LYS A 34 85.28 -16.74 18.84
C LYS A 34 86.04 -16.31 20.13
N LYS A 35 86.50 -17.28 20.95
CA LYS A 35 87.73 -17.29 21.82
C LYS A 35 87.84 -16.22 22.93
N GLU A 36 88.50 -16.39 24.07
CA GLU A 36 89.11 -17.47 24.87
C GLU A 36 89.54 -16.77 26.19
N GLU A 37 89.87 -17.55 27.22
CA GLU A 37 90.74 -17.19 28.36
C GLU A 37 90.21 -16.44 29.62
N THR A 38 90.07 -17.25 30.68
CA THR A 38 90.59 -17.08 32.07
C THR A 38 90.04 -15.94 32.95
N LYS A 39 89.81 -16.09 34.26
CA LYS A 39 90.49 -16.88 35.30
C LYS A 39 89.68 -16.80 36.61
N ASN A 40 89.72 -17.87 37.41
CA ASN A 40 89.60 -17.92 38.88
C ASN A 40 88.26 -17.46 39.52
N ARG A 41 87.71 -18.10 40.57
CA ARG A 41 88.34 -18.81 41.69
C ARG A 41 87.24 -19.56 42.49
N ARG A 42 87.53 -20.83 42.86
CA ARG A 42 87.18 -21.55 44.13
C ARG A 42 85.70 -21.54 44.60
N LYS A 43 85.07 -22.68 44.93
CA LYS A 43 85.53 -23.68 45.92
C LYS A 43 84.64 -24.94 45.87
N ASN A 44 85.31 -26.09 45.94
CA ASN A 44 84.99 -27.43 46.44
C ASN A 44 83.57 -27.76 46.96
N SER A 45 83.03 -28.92 46.56
CA SER A 45 83.18 -30.19 47.30
C SER A 45 82.58 -31.40 46.54
N THR A 46 83.38 -32.49 46.44
CA THR A 46 83.07 -33.94 46.60
C THR A 46 81.58 -34.37 46.67
N GLU A 47 81.07 -35.49 46.13
CA GLU A 47 81.63 -36.79 45.73
C GLU A 47 80.53 -37.68 45.08
N SER A 48 80.96 -38.71 44.34
CA SER A 48 80.32 -40.03 44.15
C SER A 48 79.07 -40.25 43.25
N MET A 49 79.35 -40.88 42.10
CA MET A 49 78.81 -42.13 41.51
C MET A 49 77.33 -42.58 41.66
N GLN A 50 76.77 -42.92 40.48
CA GLN A 50 75.84 -44.02 40.10
C GLN A 50 74.36 -43.72 39.73
N PRO A 51 73.74 -44.55 38.84
CA PRO A 51 73.00 -44.07 37.66
C PRO A 51 71.46 -44.15 37.79
N ALA A 52 70.74 -43.30 37.04
CA ALA A 52 69.28 -43.28 37.02
C ALA A 52 68.65 -43.32 35.62
N LYS A 53 67.50 -43.99 35.56
CA LYS A 53 66.82 -44.63 34.42
C LYS A 53 66.00 -43.67 33.53
N LYS A 54 65.88 -44.09 32.25
CA LYS A 54 64.73 -43.96 31.32
C LYS A 54 63.59 -42.99 31.73
N LYS A 55 63.67 -41.71 31.34
CA LYS A 55 62.54 -40.75 31.37
C LYS A 55 62.23 -40.06 30.02
N GLY A 56 62.91 -40.42 28.93
CA GLY A 56 62.75 -39.75 27.62
C GLY A 56 61.57 -40.25 26.75
N LYS A 57 61.05 -41.47 26.97
CA LYS A 57 60.04 -42.05 26.06
C LYS A 57 58.64 -41.42 26.16
N LYS A 58 58.20 -40.99 27.36
CA LYS A 58 56.86 -40.40 27.54
C LYS A 58 56.75 -38.99 26.95
N ILE A 59 57.80 -38.18 27.08
CA ILE A 59 57.88 -36.84 26.49
C ILE A 59 58.00 -36.93 24.96
N ALA A 60 58.78 -37.89 24.45
CA ALA A 60 58.89 -38.14 23.02
C ALA A 60 57.54 -38.58 22.39
N ILE A 61 56.77 -39.45 23.05
CA ILE A 61 55.44 -39.87 22.58
C ILE A 61 54.47 -38.68 22.57
N LEU A 62 54.50 -37.81 23.59
CA LEU A 62 53.61 -36.66 23.70
C LEU A 62 53.92 -35.59 22.62
N LEU A 63 55.19 -35.34 22.34
CA LEU A 63 55.61 -34.47 21.23
C LEU A 63 55.23 -35.06 19.87
N LEU A 64 55.34 -36.38 19.69
CA LEU A 64 54.94 -37.05 18.45
C LEU A 64 53.42 -36.99 18.23
N SER A 65 52.62 -37.15 19.29
CA SER A 65 51.16 -36.97 19.20
C SER A 65 50.76 -35.53 18.85
N VAL A 66 51.46 -34.52 19.38
CA VAL A 66 51.22 -33.11 19.02
C VAL A 66 51.61 -32.84 17.57
N CYS A 67 52.76 -33.35 17.11
CA CYS A 67 53.16 -33.25 15.71
C CYS A 67 52.18 -33.94 14.75
N VAL A 68 51.63 -35.10 15.14
CA VAL A 68 50.60 -35.79 14.35
C VAL A 68 49.30 -34.99 14.31
N LEU A 69 48.86 -34.41 15.44
CA LEU A 69 47.68 -33.54 15.46
C LEU A 69 47.86 -32.29 14.60
N ILE A 70 49.05 -31.67 14.64
CA ILE A 70 49.41 -30.53 13.78
C ILE A 70 49.45 -30.98 12.32
N ALA A 71 50.04 -32.13 12.00
CA ALA A 71 50.08 -32.66 10.63
C ALA A 71 48.68 -32.99 10.10
N VAL A 72 47.78 -33.50 10.94
CA VAL A 72 46.37 -33.73 10.60
C VAL A 72 45.63 -32.41 10.38
N ALA A 73 45.87 -31.39 11.21
CA ALA A 73 45.30 -30.06 11.02
C ALA A 73 45.82 -29.40 9.72
N ILE A 74 47.11 -29.54 9.42
CA ILE A 74 47.73 -29.05 8.17
C ILE A 74 47.18 -29.83 6.97
N ALA A 75 47.07 -31.15 7.05
CA ALA A 75 46.50 -31.97 5.98
C ALA A 75 45.02 -31.66 5.73
N ALA A 76 44.24 -31.42 6.79
CA ALA A 76 42.86 -30.95 6.68
C ALA A 76 42.79 -29.55 6.04
N TYR A 77 43.70 -28.65 6.42
CA TYR A 77 43.81 -27.31 5.82
C TYR A 77 44.20 -27.35 4.33
N LEU A 78 45.20 -28.18 3.97
CA LEU A 78 45.64 -28.39 2.60
C LEU A 78 44.57 -29.08 1.74
N SER A 79 43.81 -30.01 2.33
CA SER A 79 42.67 -30.67 1.68
C SER A 79 41.55 -29.67 1.36
N VAL A 80 41.25 -28.73 2.27
CA VAL A 80 40.28 -27.66 1.99
C VAL A 80 40.81 -26.67 0.95
N MET A 81 42.11 -26.33 0.96
CA MET A 81 42.71 -25.45 -0.05
C MET A 81 42.80 -26.06 -1.45
N SER A 82 42.69 -27.37 -1.58
CA SER A 82 42.74 -28.08 -2.87
C SER A 82 41.36 -28.31 -3.51
N HIS A 83 40.27 -27.86 -2.88
CA HIS A 83 38.90 -28.02 -3.39
C HIS A 83 38.17 -26.65 -3.45
N PRO A 84 38.22 -25.94 -4.59
CA PRO A 84 37.61 -24.61 -4.72
C PRO A 84 36.10 -24.62 -4.44
N GLU A 85 35.37 -25.65 -4.85
CA GLU A 85 33.92 -25.81 -4.57
C GLU A 85 33.61 -25.80 -3.07
N LYS A 86 34.31 -26.61 -2.27
CA LYS A 86 34.11 -26.65 -0.81
C LYS A 86 34.45 -25.32 -0.15
N ARG A 87 35.44 -24.60 -0.69
CA ARG A 87 35.82 -23.27 -0.21
C ARG A 87 34.73 -22.25 -0.56
N TYR A 88 34.19 -22.31 -1.78
CA TYR A 88 33.06 -21.48 -2.21
C TYR A 88 31.86 -21.69 -1.28
N GLU A 89 31.38 -22.92 -1.12
CA GLU A 89 30.21 -23.25 -0.28
C GLU A 89 30.37 -22.74 1.16
N LYS A 90 31.54 -23.00 1.76
CA LYS A 90 31.84 -22.52 3.12
C LYS A 90 31.83 -21.00 3.20
N THR A 91 32.39 -20.33 2.19
CA THR A 91 32.48 -18.86 2.16
C THR A 91 31.09 -18.25 1.99
N LEU A 92 30.28 -18.78 1.07
CA LEU A 92 28.90 -18.36 0.85
C LEU A 92 28.05 -18.52 2.11
N LYS A 93 28.12 -19.68 2.77
CA LYS A 93 27.38 -19.92 4.02
C LYS A 93 27.80 -18.96 5.14
N THR A 94 29.08 -18.58 5.18
CA THR A 94 29.55 -17.59 6.15
C THR A 94 29.01 -16.19 5.82
N ALA A 95 28.95 -15.82 4.53
CA ALA A 95 28.37 -14.56 4.08
C ALA A 95 26.87 -14.46 4.42
N GLN A 96 26.11 -15.52 4.14
CA GLN A 96 24.68 -15.62 4.46
C GLN A 96 24.44 -15.50 5.96
N LYS A 97 25.26 -16.15 6.80
CA LYS A 97 25.19 -15.98 8.25
C LYS A 97 25.40 -14.52 8.66
N TYR A 98 26.35 -13.81 8.05
CA TYR A 98 26.54 -12.39 8.35
C TYR A 98 25.36 -11.53 7.88
N MET A 99 24.70 -11.88 6.77
CA MET A 99 23.46 -11.20 6.37
C MET A 99 22.33 -11.43 7.38
N GLU A 100 22.15 -12.66 7.86
CA GLU A 100 21.15 -13.00 8.89
C GLU A 100 21.42 -12.27 10.22
N GLU A 101 22.69 -12.01 10.52
CA GLU A 101 23.13 -11.22 11.69
C GLU A 101 23.16 -9.70 11.41
N GLU A 102 22.67 -9.24 10.25
CA GLU A 102 22.67 -7.84 9.78
C GLU A 102 24.07 -7.19 9.76
N ASN A 103 25.11 -8.02 9.71
CA ASN A 103 26.51 -7.60 9.72
C ASN A 103 26.98 -7.37 8.28
N TYR A 104 26.40 -6.37 7.63
CA TYR A 104 26.49 -6.15 6.18
C TYR A 104 27.93 -6.00 5.67
N ASP A 105 28.79 -5.27 6.38
CA ASP A 105 30.21 -5.11 6.00
C ASP A 105 30.94 -6.46 5.90
N GLN A 106 30.70 -7.34 6.87
CA GLN A 106 31.30 -8.67 6.90
C GLN A 106 30.69 -9.58 5.83
N ALA A 107 29.38 -9.48 5.61
CA ALA A 107 28.69 -10.18 4.54
C ALA A 107 29.24 -9.78 3.16
N ILE A 108 29.33 -8.48 2.86
CA ILE A 108 29.88 -7.91 1.62
C ILE A 108 31.29 -8.45 1.37
N ALA A 109 32.17 -8.42 2.37
CA ALA A 109 33.53 -8.94 2.24
C ALA A 109 33.55 -10.44 1.91
N LYS A 110 32.63 -11.22 2.49
CA LYS A 110 32.52 -12.66 2.24
C LYS A 110 31.88 -12.99 0.90
N TYR A 111 30.89 -12.24 0.43
CA TYR A 111 30.34 -12.40 -0.92
C TYR A 111 31.40 -12.08 -1.97
N LYS A 112 32.15 -10.98 -1.83
CA LYS A 112 33.30 -10.69 -2.71
C LYS A 112 34.33 -11.81 -2.71
N GLN A 113 34.57 -12.41 -1.54
CA GLN A 113 35.44 -13.58 -1.44
C GLN A 113 34.86 -14.79 -2.19
N ALA A 114 33.56 -15.06 -2.10
CA ALA A 114 32.90 -16.14 -2.83
C ALA A 114 32.98 -15.92 -4.35
N ILE A 115 32.69 -14.70 -4.81
CA ILE A 115 32.83 -14.27 -6.21
C ILE A 115 34.25 -14.50 -6.73
N SER A 116 35.28 -14.18 -5.92
CA SER A 116 36.67 -14.40 -6.33
C SER A 116 37.07 -15.88 -6.47
N ILE A 117 36.33 -16.79 -5.84
CA ILE A 117 36.56 -18.24 -5.90
C ILE A 117 35.89 -18.83 -7.13
N ASP A 118 34.63 -18.46 -7.37
CA ASP A 118 33.87 -18.88 -8.54
C ASP A 118 33.04 -17.70 -9.10
N PRO A 119 33.59 -16.98 -10.09
CA PRO A 119 32.95 -15.79 -10.65
C PRO A 119 31.68 -16.07 -11.44
N LYS A 120 31.42 -17.33 -11.86
CA LYS A 120 30.23 -17.68 -12.66
C LYS A 120 28.99 -17.96 -11.82
N GLN A 121 29.15 -18.15 -10.51
CA GLN A 121 28.02 -18.35 -9.62
C GLN A 121 27.31 -17.02 -9.39
N VAL A 122 26.03 -16.94 -9.74
CA VAL A 122 25.25 -15.69 -9.69
C VAL A 122 24.77 -15.33 -8.28
N GLU A 123 24.51 -16.32 -7.43
CA GLU A 123 23.94 -16.13 -6.08
C GLU A 123 24.76 -15.19 -5.18
N PRO A 124 26.11 -15.27 -5.11
CA PRO A 124 26.91 -14.29 -4.37
C PRO A 124 26.72 -12.84 -4.81
N TYR A 125 26.51 -12.58 -6.11
CA TYR A 125 26.27 -11.22 -6.61
C TYR A 125 24.89 -10.74 -6.22
N ARG A 126 23.87 -11.60 -6.36
CA ARG A 126 22.50 -11.31 -5.93
C ARG A 126 22.45 -10.89 -4.45
N GLN A 127 23.11 -11.66 -3.59
CA GLN A 127 23.15 -11.35 -2.15
C GLN A 127 24.04 -10.15 -1.81
N LEU A 128 25.10 -9.92 -2.60
CA LEU A 128 25.92 -8.72 -2.48
C LEU A 128 25.12 -7.45 -2.81
N ALA A 129 24.30 -7.48 -3.87
CA ALA A 129 23.41 -6.37 -4.21
C ALA A 129 22.41 -6.09 -3.07
N LYS A 130 21.82 -7.13 -2.46
CA LYS A 130 20.95 -6.98 -1.27
C LYS A 130 21.66 -6.33 -0.09
N ALA A 131 22.91 -6.72 0.17
CA ALA A 131 23.73 -6.09 1.21
C ALA A 131 24.02 -4.61 0.89
N TYR A 132 24.22 -4.27 -0.37
CA TYR A 132 24.39 -2.88 -0.81
C TYR A 132 23.11 -2.05 -0.72
N ILE A 133 21.95 -2.64 -1.02
CA ILE A 133 20.65 -2.00 -0.80
C ILE A 133 20.46 -1.70 0.69
N ALA A 134 20.75 -2.66 1.58
CA ALA A 134 20.63 -2.48 3.03
C ALA A 134 21.60 -1.45 3.62
N THR A 135 22.68 -1.13 2.90
CA THR A 135 23.67 -0.11 3.27
C THR A 135 23.53 1.18 2.45
N GLU A 136 22.42 1.31 1.71
CA GLU A 136 22.07 2.48 0.89
C GLU A 136 23.16 2.89 -0.12
N ASN A 137 23.92 1.91 -0.61
CA ASN A 137 25.01 2.13 -1.56
C ASN A 137 24.58 1.86 -3.01
N SER A 138 23.77 2.76 -3.57
CA SER A 138 23.16 2.63 -4.90
C SER A 138 24.18 2.38 -6.02
N ASP A 139 25.30 3.10 -6.04
CA ASP A 139 26.35 2.93 -7.07
C ASP A 139 26.87 1.48 -7.08
N ALA A 140 27.08 0.90 -5.90
CA ALA A 140 27.55 -0.48 -5.78
C ALA A 140 26.46 -1.52 -6.11
N VAL A 141 25.18 -1.19 -5.92
CA VAL A 141 24.06 -2.04 -6.36
C VAL A 141 24.08 -2.15 -7.88
N GLU A 142 24.12 -1.01 -8.59
CA GLU A 142 24.14 -0.98 -10.05
C GLU A 142 25.38 -1.69 -10.61
N GLU A 143 26.58 -1.39 -10.10
CA GLU A 143 27.81 -2.04 -10.52
C GLU A 143 27.74 -3.56 -10.34
N THR A 144 27.15 -4.02 -9.24
CA THR A 144 27.00 -5.45 -8.94
C THR A 144 26.04 -6.12 -9.93
N TYR A 145 24.89 -5.51 -10.20
CA TYR A 145 23.93 -6.04 -11.17
C TYR A 145 24.49 -6.05 -12.59
N ASP A 146 25.16 -4.98 -13.02
CA ASP A 146 25.77 -4.90 -14.35
C ASP A 146 26.89 -5.93 -14.52
N THR A 147 27.67 -6.18 -13.46
CA THR A 147 28.70 -7.22 -13.47
C THR A 147 28.08 -8.62 -13.68
N VAL A 148 27.08 -8.99 -12.89
CA VAL A 148 26.49 -10.34 -12.98
C VAL A 148 25.67 -10.54 -14.25
N THR A 149 24.90 -9.54 -14.68
CA THR A 149 24.14 -9.60 -15.93
C THR A 149 25.08 -9.67 -17.14
N GLY A 150 26.19 -8.92 -17.12
CA GLY A 150 27.25 -9.06 -18.11
C GLY A 150 27.84 -10.48 -18.18
N ILE A 151 28.08 -11.14 -17.05
CA ILE A 151 28.55 -12.53 -17.00
C ILE A 151 27.50 -13.48 -17.59
N ILE A 152 26.23 -13.33 -17.20
CA ILE A 152 25.11 -14.14 -17.70
C ILE A 152 25.01 -14.02 -19.23
N VAL A 153 24.97 -12.79 -19.75
CA VAL A 153 24.84 -12.52 -21.18
C VAL A 153 26.03 -13.09 -21.96
N GLN A 154 27.25 -12.97 -21.44
CA GLN A 154 28.43 -13.54 -22.09
C GLN A 154 28.41 -15.07 -22.08
N GLU A 155 28.01 -15.71 -20.97
CA GLU A 155 27.89 -17.17 -20.94
C GLU A 155 26.83 -17.68 -21.91
N TYR A 156 25.67 -17.01 -21.95
CA TYR A 156 24.60 -17.32 -22.88
C TYR A 156 25.06 -17.19 -24.34
N LYS A 157 25.75 -16.10 -24.69
CA LYS A 157 26.32 -15.91 -26.04
C LYS A 157 27.34 -16.99 -26.41
N ASN A 158 28.14 -17.46 -25.45
CA ASN A 158 29.19 -18.44 -25.69
C ASN A 158 28.67 -19.88 -25.78
N THR A 159 27.64 -20.22 -25.00
CA THR A 159 27.23 -21.61 -24.78
C THR A 159 25.79 -21.90 -25.19
N GLY A 160 24.95 -20.87 -25.33
CA GLY A 160 23.50 -20.98 -25.45
C GLY A 160 22.79 -21.36 -24.14
N ALA A 161 23.53 -21.57 -23.05
CA ALA A 161 22.97 -21.97 -21.76
C ALA A 161 22.73 -20.74 -20.87
N VAL A 162 21.57 -20.71 -20.23
CA VAL A 162 21.24 -19.74 -19.18
C VAL A 162 21.80 -20.24 -17.85
N LEU A 163 22.51 -19.37 -17.13
CA LEU A 163 23.04 -19.72 -15.80
C LEU A 163 21.91 -19.93 -14.80
N ASP A 164 22.06 -20.91 -13.90
CA ASP A 164 21.12 -21.12 -12.80
C ASP A 164 21.00 -19.86 -11.94
N GLY A 165 19.78 -19.50 -11.53
CA GLY A 165 19.50 -18.26 -10.80
C GLY A 165 19.43 -16.98 -11.66
N THR A 166 19.57 -17.05 -12.99
CA THR A 166 19.46 -15.89 -13.88
C THR A 166 18.15 -15.14 -13.69
N LYS A 167 17.00 -15.84 -13.73
CA LYS A 167 15.68 -15.22 -13.56
C LYS A 167 15.60 -14.39 -12.28
N ASP A 168 16.04 -14.96 -11.16
CA ASP A 168 16.02 -14.32 -9.85
C ASP A 168 16.88 -13.05 -9.80
N VAL A 169 18.05 -13.05 -10.45
CA VAL A 169 18.91 -11.86 -10.54
C VAL A 169 18.22 -10.75 -11.30
N TYR A 170 17.60 -11.05 -12.45
CA TYR A 170 16.90 -10.04 -13.23
C TYR A 170 15.63 -9.54 -12.54
N LYS A 171 14.87 -10.41 -11.88
CA LYS A 171 13.71 -9.98 -11.08
C LYS A 171 14.12 -9.05 -9.94
N ASP A 172 15.20 -9.36 -9.23
CA ASP A 172 15.73 -8.48 -8.18
C ASP A 172 16.25 -7.13 -8.77
N LYS A 173 16.85 -7.15 -9.97
CA LYS A 173 17.29 -5.92 -10.70
C LYS A 173 16.08 -5.07 -11.14
N ILE A 174 15.04 -5.70 -11.66
CA ILE A 174 13.78 -5.03 -12.06
C ILE A 174 13.08 -4.45 -10.83
N ASP A 175 12.97 -5.20 -9.73
CA ASP A 175 12.40 -4.71 -8.47
C ASP A 175 13.17 -3.51 -7.91
N TYR A 176 14.50 -3.54 -7.98
CA TYR A 176 15.33 -2.40 -7.60
C TYR A 176 15.00 -1.15 -8.43
N TYR A 177 15.00 -1.24 -9.76
CA TYR A 177 14.67 -0.09 -10.62
C TYR A 177 13.20 0.33 -10.52
N GLY A 178 12.31 -0.63 -10.30
CA GLY A 178 10.89 -0.39 -10.01
C GLY A 178 10.69 0.48 -8.79
N LYS A 179 11.47 0.25 -7.73
CA LYS A 179 11.43 1.07 -6.50
C LYS A 179 12.10 2.43 -6.66
N THR A 180 13.03 2.59 -7.61
CA THR A 180 13.69 3.88 -7.89
C THR A 180 13.02 4.68 -9.00
N GLY A 181 12.06 4.11 -9.71
CA GLY A 181 11.33 4.77 -10.82
C GLY A 181 12.10 4.87 -12.14
N ASP A 182 13.11 4.03 -12.35
CA ASP A 182 13.88 4.03 -13.60
C ASP A 182 13.23 3.08 -14.63
N THR A 183 12.14 3.55 -15.26
CA THR A 183 11.29 2.75 -16.16
C THR A 183 12.03 2.23 -17.39
N GLU A 184 13.00 2.97 -17.92
CA GLU A 184 13.81 2.54 -19.06
C GLU A 184 14.73 1.37 -18.71
N LYS A 185 15.33 1.39 -17.51
CA LYS A 185 16.13 0.26 -17.03
C LYS A 185 15.27 -0.97 -16.72
N ILE A 186 14.02 -0.78 -16.29
CA ILE A 186 13.05 -1.87 -16.12
C ILE A 186 12.79 -2.57 -17.46
N LYS A 187 12.42 -1.81 -18.50
CA LYS A 187 12.20 -2.32 -19.86
C LYS A 187 13.42 -3.09 -20.36
N THR A 188 14.59 -2.45 -20.31
CA THR A 188 15.86 -3.03 -20.76
C THR A 188 16.20 -4.34 -20.06
N ALA A 189 16.06 -4.41 -18.73
CA ALA A 189 16.37 -5.60 -17.96
C ALA A 189 15.39 -6.75 -18.24
N ALA A 190 14.10 -6.44 -18.39
CA ALA A 190 13.08 -7.43 -18.73
C ALA A 190 13.31 -8.02 -20.14
N ASP A 191 13.50 -7.18 -21.15
CA ASP A 191 13.72 -7.61 -22.53
C ASP A 191 14.97 -8.49 -22.67
N GLU A 192 16.06 -8.11 -21.97
CA GLU A 192 17.31 -8.86 -21.97
C GLU A 192 17.12 -10.29 -21.45
N VAL A 193 16.41 -10.47 -20.32
CA VAL A 193 16.21 -11.81 -19.74
C VAL A 193 15.13 -12.61 -20.46
N VAL A 194 14.04 -11.98 -20.90
CA VAL A 194 12.97 -12.64 -21.67
C VAL A 194 13.51 -13.23 -22.97
N GLY A 195 14.46 -12.53 -23.61
CA GLY A 195 15.16 -13.02 -24.80
C GLY A 195 16.08 -14.22 -24.56
N MET A 196 16.52 -14.45 -23.31
CA MET A 196 17.38 -15.59 -22.94
C MET A 196 16.61 -16.80 -22.41
N LEU A 197 15.48 -16.58 -21.73
CA LEU A 197 14.68 -17.66 -21.16
C LEU A 197 13.98 -18.48 -22.25
N ASP A 198 13.81 -19.78 -22.00
CA ASP A 198 13.04 -20.69 -22.89
C ASP A 198 11.64 -20.97 -22.34
N ASP A 199 11.50 -21.04 -21.01
CA ASP A 199 10.25 -21.39 -20.36
C ASP A 199 9.24 -20.22 -20.40
N ALA A 200 8.04 -20.49 -20.91
CA ALA A 200 7.01 -19.46 -21.10
C ALA A 200 6.48 -18.92 -19.77
N LYS A 201 6.43 -19.75 -18.72
CA LYS A 201 5.97 -19.31 -17.41
C LYS A 201 7.01 -18.37 -16.79
N ASP A 202 8.29 -18.68 -16.92
CA ASP A 202 9.38 -17.84 -16.44
C ASP A 202 9.41 -16.47 -17.15
N LYS A 203 9.14 -16.44 -18.47
CA LYS A 203 8.98 -15.17 -19.21
C LYS A 203 7.82 -14.34 -18.67
N ASN A 204 6.66 -14.96 -18.55
CA ASN A 204 5.45 -14.31 -18.05
C ASN A 204 5.65 -13.75 -16.63
N GLU A 205 6.38 -14.45 -15.74
CA GLU A 205 6.70 -13.93 -14.40
C GLU A 205 7.59 -12.66 -14.43
N VAL A 206 8.45 -12.51 -15.43
CA VAL A 206 9.28 -11.31 -15.61
C VAL A 206 8.46 -10.18 -16.23
N GLU A 207 7.68 -10.48 -17.27
CA GLU A 207 6.81 -9.52 -17.95
C GLU A 207 5.77 -8.95 -16.99
N GLN A 208 5.11 -9.78 -16.18
CA GLN A 208 4.17 -9.31 -15.14
C GLN A 208 4.84 -8.37 -14.13
N LEU A 209 6.09 -8.63 -13.75
CA LEU A 209 6.83 -7.75 -12.83
C LEU A 209 7.19 -6.42 -13.49
N ARG A 210 7.62 -6.46 -14.77
CA ARG A 210 7.85 -5.26 -15.59
C ARG A 210 6.59 -4.42 -15.68
N ASP A 211 5.48 -5.03 -16.12
CA ASP A 211 4.21 -4.38 -16.36
C ASP A 211 3.63 -3.78 -15.08
N PHE A 212 3.73 -4.51 -13.96
CA PHE A 212 3.37 -3.99 -12.64
C PHE A 212 4.05 -2.65 -12.35
N TYR A 213 5.37 -2.54 -12.54
CA TYR A 213 6.06 -1.28 -12.25
C TYR A 213 5.77 -0.19 -13.27
N LEU A 214 5.77 -0.52 -14.56
CA LEU A 214 5.55 0.47 -15.62
C LEU A 214 4.15 1.08 -15.53
N MET A 215 3.13 0.25 -15.31
CA MET A 215 1.75 0.70 -15.10
C MET A 215 1.63 1.60 -13.88
N ASN A 216 2.09 1.15 -12.70
CA ASN A 216 1.92 1.91 -11.47
C ASN A 216 2.69 3.23 -11.48
N TRP A 217 3.90 3.27 -12.06
CA TRP A 217 4.62 4.53 -12.28
C TRP A 217 3.93 5.42 -13.32
N GLY A 218 3.39 4.84 -14.39
CA GLY A 218 2.63 5.58 -15.39
C GLY A 218 1.43 6.30 -14.76
N TYR A 219 0.63 5.58 -13.98
CA TYR A 219 -0.50 6.17 -13.23
C TYR A 219 -0.05 7.21 -12.21
N TYR A 220 0.97 6.91 -11.40
CA TYR A 220 1.48 7.86 -10.42
C TYR A 220 1.98 9.16 -11.05
N ASN A 221 2.76 9.06 -12.12
CA ASN A 221 3.24 10.22 -12.87
C ASN A 221 2.09 10.98 -13.54
N LYS A 222 1.04 10.27 -13.97
CA LYS A 222 -0.12 10.90 -14.59
C LYS A 222 -0.88 11.78 -13.61
N LEU A 223 -1.08 11.31 -12.38
CA LEU A 223 -1.70 12.11 -11.33
C LEU A 223 -0.86 13.38 -11.03
N GLN A 224 0.47 13.24 -10.94
CA GLN A 224 1.37 14.40 -10.75
C GLN A 224 1.33 15.39 -11.93
N GLU A 225 1.23 14.89 -13.16
CA GLU A 225 1.08 15.73 -14.36
C GLU A 225 -0.23 16.53 -14.32
N LEU A 226 -1.33 15.87 -13.92
CA LEU A 226 -2.63 16.51 -13.78
C LEU A 226 -2.63 17.56 -12.66
N GLU A 227 -2.09 17.27 -11.48
CA GLU A 227 -1.96 18.27 -10.41
C GLU A 227 -1.14 19.47 -10.84
N LYS A 228 -0.03 19.24 -11.54
CA LYS A 228 0.82 20.32 -12.04
C LYS A 228 0.13 21.19 -13.09
N SER A 229 -0.73 20.60 -13.92
CA SER A 229 -1.37 21.30 -15.04
C SER A 229 -2.73 21.89 -14.69
N GLN A 230 -3.49 21.26 -13.80
CA GLN A 230 -4.86 21.63 -13.44
C GLN A 230 -4.97 22.19 -12.01
N GLY A 231 -4.01 21.89 -11.14
CA GLY A 231 -4.02 22.22 -9.72
C GLY A 231 -4.20 20.98 -8.83
N GLU A 232 -3.64 21.03 -7.63
CA GLU A 232 -3.97 20.06 -6.57
C GLU A 232 -5.44 20.21 -6.15
N ALA A 233 -6.00 19.16 -5.53
CA ALA A 233 -7.37 19.20 -5.02
C ALA A 233 -7.58 20.40 -4.09
N ASP A 234 -8.57 21.23 -4.40
CA ASP A 234 -9.01 22.31 -3.52
C ASP A 234 -10.52 22.53 -3.73
N PHE A 235 -11.11 23.53 -3.08
CA PHE A 235 -12.52 23.82 -3.26
C PHE A 235 -12.85 25.31 -3.11
N THR A 236 -13.97 25.70 -3.70
CA THR A 236 -14.68 26.95 -3.41
C THR A 236 -16.03 26.66 -2.80
N SER A 237 -16.51 27.55 -1.93
CA SER A 237 -17.85 27.46 -1.36
C SER A 237 -18.64 28.75 -1.57
N GLU A 238 -19.93 28.60 -1.84
CA GLU A 238 -20.90 29.69 -1.93
C GLU A 238 -22.15 29.32 -1.12
N THR A 239 -22.61 30.24 -0.27
CA THR A 239 -23.79 30.02 0.58
C THR A 239 -24.95 30.86 0.07
N ASP A 240 -26.08 30.21 -0.19
CA ASP A 240 -27.33 30.81 -0.65
C ASP A 240 -28.52 30.38 0.24
N GLU A 241 -29.75 30.58 -0.24
CA GLU A 241 -30.97 30.17 0.45
C GLU A 241 -31.16 28.64 0.47
N MET A 242 -30.50 27.90 -0.44
CA MET A 242 -30.56 26.43 -0.59
C MET A 242 -29.46 25.70 0.18
N GLY A 243 -28.48 26.42 0.74
CA GLY A 243 -27.46 25.88 1.62
C GLY A 243 -26.07 26.35 1.23
N THR A 244 -25.05 25.56 1.61
CA THR A 244 -23.67 25.83 1.20
C THR A 244 -23.29 24.90 0.06
N PHE A 245 -23.17 25.48 -1.13
CA PHE A 245 -22.72 24.80 -2.34
C PHE A 245 -21.19 24.76 -2.37
N ILE A 246 -20.64 23.58 -2.64
CA ILE A 246 -19.21 23.33 -2.74
C ILE A 246 -18.89 22.95 -4.18
N SER A 247 -17.81 23.52 -4.72
CA SER A 247 -17.23 23.12 -6.00
C SER A 247 -15.78 22.77 -5.81
N CYS A 248 -15.41 21.52 -6.11
CA CYS A 248 -14.02 21.10 -6.09
C CYS A 248 -13.26 21.68 -7.29
N SER A 249 -11.99 22.05 -7.09
CA SER A 249 -11.09 22.57 -8.12
C SER A 249 -9.80 21.74 -8.18
N GLY A 250 -9.10 21.79 -9.32
CA GLY A 250 -7.92 20.95 -9.54
C GLY A 250 -8.27 19.48 -9.75
N LEU A 251 -7.34 18.58 -9.42
CA LEU A 251 -7.57 17.12 -9.45
C LEU A 251 -8.45 16.70 -8.27
N CYS A 252 -9.72 16.41 -8.54
CA CYS A 252 -10.76 16.24 -7.51
C CYS A 252 -11.01 14.79 -7.13
N PHE A 253 -10.75 13.87 -8.04
CA PHE A 253 -11.08 12.47 -7.89
C PHE A 253 -10.09 11.60 -8.68
N ALA A 254 -9.73 10.46 -8.10
CA ALA A 254 -9.14 9.37 -8.84
C ALA A 254 -9.62 8.04 -8.26
N LYS A 255 -9.73 7.00 -9.10
CA LYS A 255 -10.05 5.64 -8.69
C LYS A 255 -9.36 4.63 -9.60
N LEU A 256 -8.91 3.51 -9.02
CA LEU A 256 -8.44 2.34 -9.77
C LEU A 256 -9.59 1.33 -9.89
N VAL A 257 -9.93 0.94 -11.12
CA VAL A 257 -11.05 0.04 -11.42
C VAL A 257 -10.63 -0.92 -12.52
N ASP A 258 -10.77 -2.23 -12.30
CA ASP A 258 -10.55 -3.27 -13.32
C ASP A 258 -11.85 -3.46 -14.11
N PHE A 259 -12.05 -2.67 -15.17
CA PHE A 259 -13.33 -2.64 -15.89
C PHE A 259 -13.59 -3.91 -16.71
N ASN A 260 -12.54 -4.55 -17.22
CA ASN A 260 -12.63 -5.74 -18.07
C ASN A 260 -12.42 -7.07 -17.31
N ASN A 261 -12.09 -7.02 -16.02
CA ASN A 261 -11.77 -8.17 -15.16
C ASN A 261 -10.57 -9.00 -15.65
N ASP A 262 -9.57 -8.36 -16.23
CA ASP A 262 -8.32 -9.01 -16.64
C ASP A 262 -7.27 -9.02 -15.50
N GLY A 263 -7.58 -8.41 -14.35
CA GLY A 263 -6.70 -8.24 -13.21
C GLY A 263 -5.79 -7.01 -13.29
N GLN A 264 -5.91 -6.20 -14.35
CA GLN A 264 -5.26 -4.92 -14.55
C GLN A 264 -6.27 -3.79 -14.33
N GLU A 265 -6.04 -2.95 -13.32
CA GLU A 265 -6.91 -1.82 -13.05
C GLU A 265 -6.62 -0.66 -14.03
N GLU A 266 -7.68 -0.03 -14.55
CA GLU A 266 -7.63 1.28 -15.19
C GLU A 266 -7.71 2.41 -14.17
N LEU A 267 -7.04 3.52 -14.48
CA LEU A 267 -7.10 4.75 -13.69
C LEU A 267 -8.21 5.67 -14.23
N VAL A 268 -9.22 5.92 -13.40
CA VAL A 268 -10.23 6.96 -13.61
C VAL A 268 -9.79 8.22 -12.88
N VAL A 269 -9.90 9.38 -13.53
CA VAL A 269 -9.67 10.68 -12.91
C VAL A 269 -10.78 11.67 -13.27
N ALA A 270 -11.06 12.60 -12.37
CA ALA A 270 -11.86 13.77 -12.68
C ALA A 270 -11.26 15.03 -12.05
N TYR A 271 -11.23 16.11 -12.84
CA TYR A 271 -10.61 17.37 -12.45
C TYR A 271 -11.35 18.57 -13.03
N GLN A 272 -11.24 19.72 -12.38
CA GLN A 272 -11.64 20.99 -12.97
C GLN A 272 -10.52 21.51 -13.87
N MET A 273 -10.82 21.95 -15.08
CA MET A 273 -9.83 22.63 -15.92
C MET A 273 -9.29 23.87 -15.19
N SER A 274 -7.99 24.15 -15.34
CA SER A 274 -7.33 25.29 -14.67
C SER A 274 -7.94 26.67 -14.97
N ASP A 275 -8.69 26.82 -16.06
CA ASP A 275 -9.44 28.04 -16.39
C ASP A 275 -10.84 28.12 -15.75
N GLY A 276 -11.23 27.10 -14.98
CA GLY A 276 -12.53 26.98 -14.31
C GLY A 276 -13.71 26.68 -15.24
N SER A 277 -13.46 26.44 -16.53
CA SER A 277 -14.52 26.39 -17.55
C SER A 277 -15.38 25.13 -17.50
N LYS A 278 -14.79 23.99 -17.11
CA LYS A 278 -15.47 22.70 -17.07
C LYS A 278 -14.79 21.69 -16.17
N TYR A 279 -15.55 20.70 -15.72
CA TYR A 279 -15.01 19.43 -15.23
C TYR A 279 -14.67 18.52 -16.41
N VAL A 280 -13.61 17.74 -16.28
CA VAL A 280 -13.16 16.76 -17.26
C VAL A 280 -12.88 15.45 -16.56
N GLU A 281 -13.43 14.40 -17.14
CA GLU A 281 -13.25 13.00 -16.79
C GLU A 281 -12.38 12.29 -17.84
N GLU A 282 -11.43 11.50 -17.36
CA GLU A 282 -10.53 10.73 -18.23
C GLU A 282 -10.32 9.33 -17.63
N VAL A 283 -10.20 8.34 -18.51
CA VAL A 283 -9.85 6.97 -18.14
C VAL A 283 -8.56 6.60 -18.85
N TYR A 284 -7.65 6.00 -18.11
CA TYR A 284 -6.33 5.58 -18.56
C TYR A 284 -6.13 4.09 -18.33
N GLY A 285 -5.61 3.38 -19.34
CA GLY A 285 -5.22 1.98 -19.27
C GLY A 285 -3.76 1.79 -19.61
N TYR A 286 -3.20 0.61 -19.34
CA TYR A 286 -1.82 0.29 -19.64
C TYR A 286 -1.72 -0.77 -20.75
N GLU A 287 -1.09 -0.40 -21.86
CA GLU A 287 -0.87 -1.28 -23.00
C GLU A 287 0.43 -0.91 -23.70
N GLU A 288 1.08 -1.88 -24.36
CA GLU A 288 2.31 -1.63 -25.13
C GLU A 288 3.42 -0.88 -24.34
N ASP A 289 3.62 -1.25 -23.07
CA ASP A 289 4.60 -0.67 -22.16
C ASP A 289 4.40 0.81 -21.79
N GLU A 290 3.20 1.35 -22.02
CA GLU A 290 2.84 2.75 -21.78
C GLU A 290 1.41 2.91 -21.23
N VAL A 291 1.15 4.04 -20.56
CA VAL A 291 -0.19 4.42 -20.13
C VAL A 291 -0.85 5.26 -21.21
N HIS A 292 -1.99 4.80 -21.70
CA HIS A 292 -2.75 5.43 -22.76
C HIS A 292 -4.09 5.93 -22.24
N LYS A 293 -4.59 7.00 -22.86
CA LYS A 293 -5.94 7.50 -22.58
C LYS A 293 -6.96 6.66 -23.34
N LEU A 294 -7.86 6.02 -22.62
CA LEU A 294 -8.96 5.20 -23.14
C LEU A 294 -10.23 6.01 -23.40
N LEU A 295 -10.53 6.96 -22.51
CA LEU A 295 -11.69 7.84 -22.63
C LEU A 295 -11.26 9.31 -22.69
N PHE A 296 -11.84 10.04 -23.64
CA PHE A 296 -11.90 11.50 -23.60
C PHE A 296 -13.32 11.90 -23.24
N GLY A 297 -13.51 12.33 -22.00
CA GLY A 297 -14.72 12.99 -21.60
C GLY A 297 -14.93 14.27 -22.41
N ASP A 298 -16.13 14.50 -22.93
CA ASP A 298 -16.45 15.79 -23.58
C ASP A 298 -16.34 16.94 -22.57
N GLY A 299 -16.40 16.62 -21.27
CA GLY A 299 -16.29 17.53 -20.14
C GLY A 299 -17.51 18.44 -20.00
N PHE A 300 -17.79 18.82 -18.76
CA PHE A 300 -19.03 19.51 -18.41
C PHE A 300 -18.81 20.97 -18.16
N VAL A 301 -19.32 21.82 -19.07
CA VAL A 301 -19.35 23.26 -18.86
C VAL A 301 -20.03 23.55 -17.53
N THR A 302 -19.36 24.31 -16.67
CA THR A 302 -19.90 24.90 -15.43
C THR A 302 -20.90 26.00 -15.83
N ALA A 303 -22.07 25.58 -16.34
CA ALA A 303 -22.98 26.46 -17.08
C ALA A 303 -23.94 27.26 -16.19
N GLY A 304 -23.98 26.99 -14.88
CA GLY A 304 -24.84 27.68 -13.92
C GLY A 304 -24.22 27.78 -12.53
N VAL A 305 -24.72 28.75 -11.74
CA VAL A 305 -24.51 28.76 -10.29
C VAL A 305 -25.34 27.60 -9.74
N HIS A 306 -24.71 26.66 -9.03
CA HIS A 306 -25.32 25.52 -8.33
C HIS A 306 -25.64 24.20 -9.09
N ASP A 307 -25.10 23.96 -10.30
CA ASP A 307 -25.22 22.65 -10.96
C ASP A 307 -24.40 21.56 -10.21
N THR A 308 -25.07 20.52 -9.69
CA THR A 308 -24.38 19.39 -9.05
C THR A 308 -23.80 18.44 -10.11
N THR A 309 -22.54 18.07 -9.92
CA THR A 309 -21.80 17.21 -10.86
C THR A 309 -21.22 16.04 -10.10
N LYS A 310 -21.43 14.82 -10.61
CA LYS A 310 -20.91 13.60 -10.00
C LYS A 310 -20.39 12.64 -11.05
N ILE A 311 -19.37 11.89 -10.67
CA ILE A 311 -18.87 10.72 -11.39
C ILE A 311 -19.23 9.49 -10.57
N SER A 312 -19.67 8.42 -11.23
CA SER A 312 -20.15 7.24 -10.53
C SER A 312 -19.59 5.96 -11.12
N VAL A 313 -19.35 4.97 -10.27
CA VAL A 313 -18.90 3.63 -10.68
C VAL A 313 -19.99 2.63 -10.32
N LEU A 314 -20.49 1.93 -11.34
CA LEU A 314 -21.47 0.85 -11.20
C LEU A 314 -20.74 -0.49 -11.18
N SER A 315 -21.07 -1.34 -10.22
CA SER A 315 -20.60 -2.74 -10.15
C SER A 315 -21.78 -3.69 -10.34
N LYS A 316 -21.89 -4.32 -11.52
CA LYS A 316 -23.01 -5.20 -11.86
C LYS A 316 -22.55 -6.45 -12.60
N ASP A 317 -23.00 -7.61 -12.13
CA ASP A 317 -22.72 -8.92 -12.74
C ASP A 317 -21.21 -9.18 -12.94
N ASP A 318 -20.40 -8.87 -11.93
CA ASP A 318 -18.93 -8.93 -11.99
C ASP A 318 -18.32 -8.09 -13.13
N GLN A 319 -18.98 -7.01 -13.52
CA GLN A 319 -18.48 -6.01 -14.48
C GLN A 319 -18.59 -4.62 -13.88
N PHE A 320 -17.68 -3.75 -14.26
CA PHE A 320 -17.71 -2.35 -13.83
C PHE A 320 -18.08 -1.45 -14.99
N TYR A 321 -18.76 -0.35 -14.69
CA TYR A 321 -19.12 0.67 -15.65
C TYR A 321 -18.88 2.04 -15.04
N LEU A 322 -18.41 2.97 -15.88
CA LEU A 322 -18.34 4.37 -15.50
C LEU A 322 -19.65 5.02 -15.90
N ILE A 323 -20.33 5.62 -14.94
CA ILE A 323 -21.51 6.44 -15.18
C ILE A 323 -21.08 7.88 -14.97
N ASP A 324 -21.22 8.63 -16.04
CA ASP A 324 -20.97 10.04 -16.09
C ASP A 324 -22.33 10.76 -16.05
N GLY A 325 -22.64 11.33 -14.88
CA GLY A 325 -23.99 11.78 -14.53
C GLY A 325 -24.05 13.29 -14.38
N LYS A 326 -24.82 13.94 -15.25
CA LYS A 326 -25.13 15.37 -15.11
C LYS A 326 -26.50 15.57 -14.43
N ILE A 327 -26.55 16.44 -13.43
CA ILE A 327 -27.78 17.09 -13.00
C ILE A 327 -27.70 18.55 -13.46
N ILE A 328 -28.40 18.88 -14.55
CA ILE A 328 -28.90 20.25 -14.74
C ILE A 328 -30.32 20.19 -14.17
N ASP A 329 -30.76 21.19 -13.41
CA ASP A 329 -32.07 21.27 -12.75
C ASP A 329 -33.32 20.94 -13.60
N LEU A 330 -33.18 20.67 -14.90
CA LEU A 330 -34.25 20.24 -15.82
C LEU A 330 -33.80 19.17 -16.85
N TYR A 331 -32.57 18.67 -16.79
CA TYR A 331 -32.01 17.72 -17.77
C TYR A 331 -31.04 16.77 -17.06
N GLU A 332 -31.51 15.57 -16.73
CA GLU A 332 -30.64 14.48 -16.29
C GLU A 332 -30.14 13.73 -17.53
N LYS A 333 -28.82 13.59 -17.66
CA LYS A 333 -28.22 12.78 -18.72
C LYS A 333 -27.11 11.95 -18.09
N ASP A 334 -27.33 10.65 -18.07
CA ASP A 334 -26.35 9.64 -17.69
C ASP A 334 -25.72 9.05 -18.96
N ILE A 335 -24.39 9.11 -19.02
CA ILE A 335 -23.61 8.46 -20.05
C ILE A 335 -22.87 7.29 -19.41
N ILE A 336 -23.12 6.08 -19.92
CA ILE A 336 -22.53 4.86 -19.40
C ILE A 336 -21.42 4.39 -20.33
N TYR A 337 -20.22 4.25 -19.78
CA TYR A 337 -19.03 3.72 -20.44
C TYR A 337 -18.62 2.39 -19.84
N GLY A 338 -17.96 1.56 -20.64
CA GLY A 338 -17.38 0.29 -20.21
C GLY A 338 -16.71 -0.42 -21.37
N TYR A 339 -16.15 -1.60 -21.11
CA TYR A 339 -15.53 -2.41 -22.15
C TYR A 339 -16.56 -3.13 -23.03
N GLN A 340 -16.34 -3.07 -24.33
CA GLN A 340 -17.03 -3.86 -25.33
C GLN A 340 -16.03 -4.29 -26.42
N ASN A 341 -15.85 -5.61 -26.60
CA ASN A 341 -14.88 -6.20 -27.53
C ASN A 341 -13.46 -5.60 -27.39
N ASP A 342 -12.93 -5.59 -26.16
CA ASP A 342 -11.59 -5.09 -25.81
C ASP A 342 -11.39 -3.58 -26.02
N SER A 343 -12.45 -2.82 -26.32
CA SER A 343 -12.42 -1.36 -26.40
C SER A 343 -13.25 -0.75 -25.30
N PHE A 344 -12.69 0.24 -24.59
CA PHE A 344 -13.45 1.07 -23.66
C PHE A 344 -14.26 2.10 -24.44
N GLU A 345 -15.59 2.01 -24.44
CA GLU A 345 -16.45 2.86 -25.25
C GLU A 345 -17.75 3.27 -24.55
N LYS A 346 -18.45 4.24 -25.14
CA LYS A 346 -19.78 4.65 -24.69
C LYS A 346 -20.80 3.57 -25.04
N LEU A 347 -21.36 2.92 -24.03
CA LEU A 347 -22.30 1.81 -24.19
C LEU A 347 -23.75 2.30 -24.30
N LYS A 348 -24.09 3.34 -23.53
CA LYS A 348 -25.48 3.79 -23.39
C LYS A 348 -25.54 5.26 -22.99
N THR A 349 -26.61 5.92 -23.40
CA THR A 349 -27.01 7.21 -22.88
C THR A 349 -28.46 7.14 -22.44
N ILE A 350 -28.76 7.60 -21.24
CA ILE A 350 -30.11 7.62 -20.68
C ILE A 350 -30.35 9.05 -20.18
N GLY A 351 -31.50 9.63 -20.46
CA GLY A 351 -31.76 10.96 -19.94
C GLY A 351 -33.19 11.45 -20.10
N THR A 352 -33.48 12.53 -19.42
CA THR A 352 -34.76 13.23 -19.41
C THR A 352 -34.57 14.67 -19.84
N THR A 353 -35.57 15.26 -20.49
CA THR A 353 -35.53 16.68 -20.85
C THR A 353 -36.81 17.41 -20.42
N GLY A 354 -36.64 18.42 -19.56
CA GLY A 354 -37.62 19.47 -19.25
C GLY A 354 -38.83 19.05 -18.41
N PHE A 355 -39.68 20.05 -18.14
CA PHE A 355 -40.94 19.92 -17.37
C PHE A 355 -41.96 18.93 -17.95
N ASP A 356 -41.84 18.58 -19.24
CA ASP A 356 -42.75 17.68 -19.96
C ASP A 356 -42.33 16.19 -19.89
N ALA A 357 -41.29 15.85 -19.10
CA ALA A 357 -40.79 14.48 -18.89
C ALA A 357 -40.52 13.72 -20.21
N VAL A 358 -39.82 14.35 -21.16
CA VAL A 358 -39.46 13.67 -22.41
C VAL A 358 -38.28 12.74 -22.14
N TYR A 359 -38.53 11.44 -22.24
CA TYR A 359 -37.52 10.42 -22.00
C TYR A 359 -36.69 10.13 -23.24
N SER A 360 -35.39 9.89 -23.04
CA SER A 360 -34.46 9.55 -24.11
C SER A 360 -33.54 8.37 -23.76
N VAL A 361 -33.26 7.55 -24.76
CA VAL A 361 -32.25 6.49 -24.71
C VAL A 361 -31.43 6.57 -26.00
N ASP A 362 -30.10 6.58 -25.87
CA ASP A 362 -29.14 6.77 -26.96
C ASP A 362 -29.46 8.02 -27.81
N ASP A 363 -29.73 9.14 -27.12
CA ASP A 363 -30.09 10.44 -27.70
C ASP A 363 -31.36 10.41 -28.59
N ARG A 364 -32.23 9.40 -28.42
CA ARG A 364 -33.52 9.28 -29.12
C ARG A 364 -34.68 9.32 -28.14
N THR A 365 -35.72 10.07 -28.46
CA THR A 365 -36.96 10.09 -27.67
C THR A 365 -37.61 8.70 -27.66
N VAL A 366 -37.98 8.22 -26.47
CA VAL A 366 -38.61 6.91 -26.25
C VAL A 366 -39.83 7.02 -25.35
N SER A 367 -40.59 5.93 -25.20
CA SER A 367 -41.66 5.86 -24.19
C SER A 367 -41.08 5.77 -22.78
N GLU A 368 -41.87 6.20 -21.78
CA GLU A 368 -41.55 6.02 -20.36
C GLU A 368 -41.18 4.58 -20.03
N SER A 369 -41.96 3.60 -20.51
CA SER A 369 -41.65 2.18 -20.30
C SER A 369 -40.28 1.75 -20.84
N THR A 370 -39.85 2.29 -21.98
CA THR A 370 -38.55 1.98 -22.56
C THR A 370 -37.42 2.62 -21.76
N TYR A 371 -37.66 3.82 -21.25
CA TYR A 371 -36.76 4.53 -20.36
C TYR A 371 -36.60 3.81 -19.01
N THR A 372 -37.70 3.46 -18.35
CA THR A 372 -37.67 2.71 -17.08
C THR A 372 -36.91 1.39 -17.25
N SER A 373 -37.18 0.62 -18.31
CA SER A 373 -36.41 -0.59 -18.58
C SER A 373 -34.92 -0.34 -18.87
N ALA A 374 -34.58 0.82 -19.42
CA ALA A 374 -33.17 1.21 -19.59
C ALA A 374 -32.53 1.56 -18.24
N CYS A 375 -33.21 2.33 -17.39
CA CYS A 375 -32.77 2.64 -16.03
C CYS A 375 -32.60 1.37 -15.18
N GLU A 376 -33.59 0.48 -15.14
CA GLU A 376 -33.48 -0.81 -14.42
C GLU A 376 -32.30 -1.66 -14.91
N LYS A 377 -31.99 -1.57 -16.21
CA LYS A 377 -30.86 -2.30 -16.79
C LYS A 377 -29.51 -1.67 -16.43
N TRP A 378 -29.39 -0.35 -16.49
CA TRP A 378 -28.09 0.34 -16.49
C TRP A 378 -27.82 1.22 -15.27
N LEU A 379 -28.82 1.56 -14.48
CA LEU A 379 -28.76 2.52 -13.36
C LEU A 379 -29.31 1.87 -12.08
N ASP A 380 -28.71 0.75 -11.68
CA ASP A 380 -29.07 0.04 -10.44
C ASP A 380 -28.49 0.80 -9.22
N SER A 381 -29.33 1.59 -8.55
CA SER A 381 -28.90 2.51 -7.49
C SER A 381 -28.15 1.83 -6.35
N ASP A 382 -28.50 0.59 -6.01
CA ASP A 382 -27.87 -0.17 -4.91
C ASP A 382 -26.43 -0.61 -5.25
N LYS A 383 -26.06 -0.51 -6.53
CA LYS A 383 -24.77 -0.92 -7.08
C LYS A 383 -23.91 0.26 -7.55
N ILE A 384 -24.41 1.49 -7.42
CA ILE A 384 -23.73 2.70 -7.85
C ILE A 384 -23.02 3.35 -6.66
N GLN A 385 -21.72 3.58 -6.82
CA GLN A 385 -20.94 4.46 -5.94
C GLN A 385 -20.83 5.83 -6.58
N ASN A 386 -21.18 6.90 -5.87
CA ASN A 386 -21.17 8.27 -6.37
C ASN A 386 -20.02 9.07 -5.76
N TYR A 387 -19.37 9.89 -6.58
CA TYR A 387 -18.29 10.79 -6.21
C TYR A 387 -18.60 12.19 -6.74
N ALA A 388 -18.91 13.13 -5.86
CA ALA A 388 -19.28 14.48 -6.25
C ALA A 388 -18.05 15.34 -6.59
N LEU A 389 -18.18 16.15 -7.63
CA LEU A 389 -17.24 17.21 -8.01
C LEU A 389 -17.79 18.59 -7.62
N SER A 390 -19.11 18.74 -7.61
CA SER A 390 -19.83 19.87 -7.03
C SER A 390 -21.13 19.39 -6.40
N ASP A 391 -21.46 19.89 -5.20
CA ASP A 391 -22.65 19.46 -4.46
C ASP A 391 -23.05 20.47 -3.37
N TYR A 392 -24.26 20.35 -2.85
CA TYR A 392 -24.65 21.01 -1.61
C TYR A 392 -24.19 20.18 -0.41
N GLY A 393 -23.44 20.82 0.50
CA GLY A 393 -22.78 20.16 1.61
C GLY A 393 -21.41 19.59 1.25
N THR A 394 -20.72 19.07 2.27
CA THR A 394 -19.30 18.74 2.19
C THR A 394 -19.02 17.24 2.11
N GLU A 395 -19.94 16.39 2.53
CA GLU A 395 -19.69 14.95 2.73
C GLU A 395 -19.36 14.21 1.43
N SER A 396 -20.12 14.48 0.35
CA SER A 396 -19.92 13.85 -0.96
C SER A 396 -18.62 14.32 -1.62
N ILE A 397 -18.22 15.58 -1.41
CA ILE A 397 -16.95 16.14 -1.89
C ILE A 397 -15.76 15.55 -1.11
N ILE A 398 -15.88 15.41 0.21
CA ILE A 398 -14.88 14.74 1.04
C ILE A 398 -14.65 13.33 0.53
N THR A 399 -15.71 12.57 0.24
CA THR A 399 -15.62 11.20 -0.30
C THR A 399 -14.78 11.13 -1.58
N SER A 400 -14.97 12.05 -2.52
CA SER A 400 -14.19 12.12 -3.77
C SER A 400 -12.70 12.37 -3.53
N ILE A 401 -12.39 13.32 -2.64
CA ILE A 401 -11.02 13.69 -2.31
C ILE A 401 -10.33 12.58 -1.49
N GLU A 402 -11.06 11.89 -0.63
CA GLU A 402 -10.57 10.70 0.09
C GLU A 402 -10.22 9.58 -0.89
N GLU A 403 -11.04 9.33 -1.92
CA GLU A 403 -10.74 8.31 -2.92
C GLU A 403 -9.45 8.64 -3.72
N LEU A 404 -9.27 9.91 -4.12
CA LEU A 404 -8.02 10.36 -4.73
C LEU A 404 -6.80 10.07 -3.83
N LYS A 405 -6.91 10.32 -2.53
CA LYS A 405 -5.84 10.02 -1.56
C LYS A 405 -5.59 8.53 -1.44
N ASN A 406 -6.64 7.72 -1.39
CA ASN A 406 -6.53 6.26 -1.34
C ASN A 406 -5.77 5.71 -2.56
N VAL A 407 -6.01 6.27 -3.74
CA VAL A 407 -5.24 5.91 -4.96
C VAL A 407 -3.77 6.28 -4.80
N TYR A 408 -3.46 7.49 -4.34
CA TYR A 408 -2.07 7.89 -4.09
C TYR A 408 -1.37 6.98 -3.08
N GLU A 409 -2.02 6.66 -1.97
CA GLU A 409 -1.49 5.74 -0.95
C GLU A 409 -1.26 4.34 -1.52
N THR A 410 -2.21 3.85 -2.31
CA THR A 410 -2.11 2.55 -2.99
C THR A 410 -0.90 2.51 -3.93
N LEU A 411 -0.76 3.51 -4.80
CA LEU A 411 0.35 3.61 -5.74
C LEU A 411 1.69 3.78 -5.01
N ARG A 412 1.77 4.65 -4.01
CA ARG A 412 2.99 4.83 -3.19
C ARG A 412 3.39 3.53 -2.49
N LYS A 413 2.43 2.78 -1.95
CA LYS A 413 2.69 1.47 -1.32
C LYS A 413 3.19 0.45 -2.34
N ARG A 414 2.55 0.35 -3.51
CA ARG A 414 2.97 -0.55 -4.60
C ARG A 414 4.37 -0.22 -5.11
N LEU A 415 4.71 1.07 -5.18
CA LEU A 415 6.01 1.58 -5.66
C LEU A 415 7.06 1.74 -4.55
N ASN A 416 6.71 1.47 -3.29
CA ASN A 416 7.55 1.69 -2.11
C ASN A 416 8.09 3.14 -1.98
N ILE A 417 7.27 4.12 -2.34
CA ILE A 417 7.60 5.54 -2.20
C ILE A 417 7.33 5.96 -0.75
N GLN A 418 8.38 6.40 -0.06
CA GLN A 418 8.26 6.98 1.28
C GLN A 418 7.92 8.47 1.14
N VAL A 419 6.84 8.91 1.77
CA VAL A 419 6.45 10.33 1.82
C VAL A 419 6.20 10.71 3.27
N ASP A 420 6.79 11.81 3.71
CA ASP A 420 6.38 12.47 4.95
C ASP A 420 4.98 13.06 4.70
N THR A 421 3.95 12.34 5.14
CA THR A 421 2.56 12.83 5.06
C THR A 421 2.43 14.09 5.90
N LYS A 422 2.25 15.23 5.24
CA LYS A 422 1.69 16.41 5.90
C LYS A 422 0.21 16.16 6.13
N GLU A 423 -0.29 16.63 7.27
CA GLU A 423 -1.72 16.65 7.56
C GLU A 423 -2.44 17.40 6.45
N ASP A 424 -3.46 16.76 5.88
CA ASP A 424 -4.07 17.24 4.65
C ASP A 424 -5.10 18.33 4.95
N ASP A 425 -4.69 19.55 4.61
CA ASP A 425 -5.42 20.77 4.90
C ASP A 425 -6.78 20.82 4.19
N VAL A 426 -6.97 20.19 3.03
CA VAL A 426 -8.20 20.34 2.23
C VAL A 426 -9.40 19.66 2.90
N ILE A 427 -9.25 18.40 3.36
CA ILE A 427 -10.33 17.69 4.05
C ILE A 427 -10.66 18.38 5.38
N GLN A 428 -9.66 18.85 6.11
CA GLN A 428 -9.91 19.58 7.34
C GLN A 428 -10.65 20.90 7.08
N ARG A 429 -10.21 21.67 6.06
CA ARG A 429 -10.91 22.88 5.61
C ARG A 429 -12.36 22.59 5.20
N LEU A 430 -12.62 21.47 4.52
CA LEU A 430 -13.99 21.04 4.18
C LEU A 430 -14.83 20.73 5.42
N LYS A 431 -14.27 20.02 6.41
CA LYS A 431 -14.95 19.74 7.69
C LYS A 431 -15.24 21.01 8.50
N ASP A 432 -14.42 22.05 8.34
CA ASP A 432 -14.57 23.33 9.03
C ASP A 432 -15.54 24.29 8.32
N VAL A 433 -16.03 23.94 7.11
CA VAL A 433 -17.05 24.74 6.41
C VAL A 433 -18.32 24.74 7.25
N LYS A 434 -18.79 25.95 7.60
CA LYS A 434 -20.09 26.13 8.24
C LYS A 434 -21.18 25.90 7.22
N VAL A 435 -21.69 24.68 7.15
CA VAL A 435 -22.87 24.35 6.34
C VAL A 435 -24.07 25.04 6.98
N SER A 436 -24.62 26.06 6.34
CA SER A 436 -25.87 26.70 6.78
C SER A 436 -27.03 25.75 6.50
N GLU A 437 -27.67 25.25 7.56
CA GLU A 437 -28.92 24.49 7.45
C GLU A 437 -30.01 25.35 6.80
N VAL A 438 -30.65 24.82 5.76
CA VAL A 438 -31.80 25.45 5.10
C VAL A 438 -32.94 25.52 6.10
N ASN A 439 -33.24 26.72 6.57
CA ASN A 439 -34.41 27.00 7.37
C ASN A 439 -35.62 27.14 6.43
N VAL A 440 -36.30 26.03 6.12
CA VAL A 440 -37.61 26.07 5.45
C VAL A 440 -38.64 26.57 6.47
N GLN A 441 -38.68 27.89 6.68
CA GLN A 441 -39.77 28.53 7.42
C GLN A 441 -40.99 28.69 6.50
N GLU A 442 -41.98 27.82 6.67
CA GLU A 442 -43.36 28.24 6.42
C GLU A 442 -43.73 29.36 7.41
N ASN A 443 -44.27 30.45 6.87
CA ASN A 443 -44.72 31.65 7.57
C ASN A 443 -45.61 31.35 8.80
N VAL A 444 -45.14 31.62 10.02
CA VAL A 444 -45.98 32.21 11.10
C VAL A 444 -45.13 33.13 11.98
N SER A 445 -45.72 34.28 12.29
CA SER A 445 -45.20 35.42 13.02
C SER A 445 -44.93 35.22 14.54
N ASP A 446 -43.90 35.94 14.99
CA ASP A 446 -43.78 36.69 16.26
C ASP A 446 -43.25 36.03 17.56
N SER A 447 -42.31 36.77 18.16
CA SER A 447 -41.93 36.89 19.58
C SER A 447 -41.09 35.82 20.31
N THR A 448 -39.83 36.21 20.58
CA THR A 448 -39.05 36.15 21.84
C THR A 448 -39.03 34.91 22.77
N ASP A 449 -37.78 34.58 23.13
CA ASP A 449 -37.25 34.16 24.45
C ASP A 449 -37.18 32.66 24.85
N THR A 450 -35.92 32.19 24.88
CA THR A 450 -35.22 31.33 25.86
C THR A 450 -35.79 29.99 26.37
N SER A 451 -34.96 28.95 26.22
CA SER A 451 -34.85 27.69 27.01
C SER A 451 -35.92 26.61 26.81
N THR A 452 -35.66 25.60 25.96
CA THR A 452 -36.33 24.28 26.06
C THR A 452 -35.61 23.16 25.27
N THR A 453 -34.48 22.63 25.75
CA THR A 453 -33.79 21.47 25.12
C THR A 453 -34.51 20.13 25.35
N GLY A 454 -35.35 20.01 26.38
CA GLY A 454 -36.09 18.77 26.67
C GLY A 454 -37.32 18.52 25.79
N THR A 455 -38.01 19.58 25.35
CA THR A 455 -39.25 19.43 24.54
C THR A 455 -39.00 19.19 23.06
N ASP A 456 -37.77 19.44 22.57
CA ASP A 456 -37.43 19.29 21.15
C ASP A 456 -37.16 17.82 20.78
N ILE A 457 -36.41 17.09 21.64
CA ILE A 457 -36.17 15.65 21.47
C ILE A 457 -37.44 14.82 21.69
N ASP A 458 -38.33 15.26 22.58
CA ASP A 458 -39.63 14.61 22.78
C ASP A 458 -40.52 14.70 21.52
N ARG A 459 -40.48 15.84 20.83
CA ARG A 459 -41.22 16.06 19.58
C ARG A 459 -40.61 15.25 18.43
N GLU A 460 -39.29 15.29 18.27
CA GLU A 460 -38.58 14.49 17.27
C GLU A 460 -38.84 13.00 17.44
N LEU A 461 -38.75 12.47 18.66
CA LEU A 461 -39.05 11.06 18.91
C LEU A 461 -40.53 10.73 18.65
N THR A 462 -41.45 11.68 18.86
CA THR A 462 -42.85 11.50 18.47
C THR A 462 -42.98 11.35 16.95
N GLU A 463 -42.26 12.17 16.17
CA GLU A 463 -42.25 12.09 14.70
C GLU A 463 -41.57 10.81 14.19
N ILE A 464 -40.50 10.35 14.85
CA ILE A 464 -39.84 9.07 14.52
C ILE A 464 -40.76 7.89 14.84
N GLU A 465 -41.48 7.91 15.96
CA GLU A 465 -42.47 6.89 16.30
C GLU A 465 -43.64 6.87 15.30
N GLU A 466 -44.11 8.02 14.82
CA GLU A 466 -45.13 8.09 13.78
C GLU A 466 -44.63 7.46 12.47
N LYS A 467 -43.41 7.78 12.03
CA LYS A 467 -42.78 7.15 10.85
C LYS A 467 -42.57 5.64 11.04
N ALA A 468 -42.14 5.22 12.24
CA ALA A 468 -41.96 3.81 12.56
C ALA A 468 -43.29 3.05 12.48
N ALA A 469 -44.37 3.63 13.03
CA ALA A 469 -45.71 3.06 12.97
C ALA A 469 -46.23 2.93 11.52
N GLU A 470 -45.96 3.91 10.65
CA GLU A 470 -46.30 3.82 9.22
C GLU A 470 -45.54 2.68 8.51
N ILE A 471 -44.25 2.52 8.82
CA ILE A 471 -43.43 1.42 8.26
C ILE A 471 -43.91 0.07 8.81
N GLU A 472 -44.25 -0.02 10.10
CA GLU A 472 -44.81 -1.23 10.71
C GLU A 472 -46.18 -1.61 10.13
N GLU A 473 -47.04 -0.63 9.83
CA GLU A 473 -48.31 -0.86 9.13
C GLU A 473 -48.07 -1.37 7.70
N ARG A 474 -47.12 -0.78 6.97
CA ARG A 474 -46.70 -1.28 5.65
C ARG A 474 -46.16 -2.72 5.73
N LEU A 475 -45.35 -3.01 6.73
CA LEU A 475 -44.78 -4.34 6.97
C LEU A 475 -45.87 -5.37 7.27
N SER A 476 -46.86 -5.01 8.10
CA SER A 476 -47.99 -5.88 8.43
C SER A 476 -48.91 -6.15 7.23
N ASN A 477 -49.03 -5.19 6.31
CA ASN A 477 -49.85 -5.29 5.10
C ASN A 477 -49.11 -5.89 3.89
N ALA A 478 -47.81 -6.13 4.00
CA ALA A 478 -47.01 -6.70 2.92
C ALA A 478 -47.47 -8.13 2.57
N MET A 479 -47.62 -8.41 1.27
CA MET A 479 -48.16 -9.69 0.77
C MET A 479 -47.08 -10.70 0.37
N ASP A 480 -45.83 -10.28 0.28
CA ASP A 480 -44.70 -11.12 -0.11
C ASP A 480 -43.45 -10.88 0.76
N GLN A 481 -42.62 -11.91 0.87
CA GLN A 481 -41.45 -11.91 1.75
C GLN A 481 -40.39 -10.89 1.33
N THR A 482 -40.29 -10.52 0.05
CA THR A 482 -39.30 -9.55 -0.43
C THR A 482 -39.67 -8.17 0.09
N THR A 483 -40.93 -7.78 -0.07
CA THR A 483 -41.47 -6.52 0.47
C THR A 483 -41.35 -6.48 1.99
N MET A 484 -41.60 -7.60 2.69
CA MET A 484 -41.41 -7.69 4.15
C MET A 484 -39.93 -7.50 4.56
N ASN A 485 -39.00 -8.12 3.84
CA ASN A 485 -37.56 -7.98 4.11
C ASN A 485 -37.07 -6.55 3.85
N GLN A 486 -37.56 -5.89 2.79
CA GLN A 486 -37.24 -4.50 2.47
C GLN A 486 -37.84 -3.53 3.50
N THR A 487 -39.13 -3.67 3.82
CA THR A 487 -39.82 -2.78 4.76
C THR A 487 -39.26 -2.91 6.18
N SER A 488 -38.88 -4.12 6.61
CA SER A 488 -38.18 -4.30 7.89
C SER A 488 -36.77 -3.70 7.90
N ALA A 489 -36.06 -3.70 6.77
CA ALA A 489 -34.76 -3.02 6.64
C ALA A 489 -34.91 -1.49 6.74
N GLU A 490 -35.97 -0.91 6.15
CA GLU A 490 -36.31 0.51 6.30
C GLU A 490 -36.57 0.87 7.77
N LEU A 491 -37.33 0.05 8.49
CA LEU A 491 -37.62 0.26 9.92
C LEU A 491 -36.33 0.24 10.76
N ARG A 492 -35.44 -0.72 10.48
CA ARG A 492 -34.14 -0.81 11.15
C ARG A 492 -33.30 0.44 10.89
N LYS A 493 -33.21 0.88 9.63
CA LYS A 493 -32.44 2.07 9.24
C LYS A 493 -32.96 3.33 9.94
N LEU A 494 -34.28 3.52 10.01
CA LEU A 494 -34.89 4.66 10.70
C LEU A 494 -34.40 4.77 12.15
N TRP A 495 -34.40 3.66 12.88
CA TRP A 495 -33.95 3.64 14.28
C TRP A 495 -32.43 3.76 14.43
N ASP A 496 -31.64 3.16 13.54
CA ASP A 496 -30.17 3.30 13.54
C ASP A 496 -29.77 4.77 13.23
N ASP A 497 -30.48 5.45 12.32
CA ASP A 497 -30.27 6.88 12.00
C ASP A 497 -30.59 7.76 13.22
N GLU A 498 -31.70 7.52 13.92
CA GLU A 498 -32.08 8.26 15.13
C GLU A 498 -31.09 8.03 16.29
N LEU A 499 -30.61 6.79 16.48
CA LEU A 499 -29.57 6.49 17.46
C LEU A 499 -28.30 7.32 17.20
N ASN A 500 -27.89 7.42 15.93
CA ASN A 500 -26.71 8.20 15.53
C ASN A 500 -26.92 9.71 15.70
N SER A 501 -28.14 10.21 15.49
CA SER A 501 -28.54 11.60 15.77
C SER A 501 -28.36 11.90 17.27
N ILE A 502 -28.95 11.09 18.15
CA ILE A 502 -28.85 11.25 19.61
C ILE A 502 -27.40 11.11 20.08
N TRP A 503 -26.66 10.13 19.56
CA TRP A 503 -25.25 9.94 19.88
C TRP A 503 -24.40 11.17 19.58
N SER A 504 -24.68 11.85 18.46
CA SER A 504 -23.97 13.07 18.06
C SER A 504 -24.26 14.25 18.99
N ARG A 505 -25.50 14.35 19.49
CA ARG A 505 -25.88 15.35 20.51
C ARG A 505 -25.18 15.07 21.84
N LEU A 506 -25.12 13.81 22.25
CA LEU A 506 -24.47 13.38 23.50
C LEU A 506 -22.96 13.69 23.53
N LYS A 507 -22.26 13.55 22.40
CA LYS A 507 -20.84 13.98 22.28
C LYS A 507 -20.64 15.47 22.55
N THR A 508 -21.68 16.26 22.33
CA THR A 508 -21.64 17.72 22.48
C THR A 508 -22.13 18.15 23.87
N SER A 509 -23.06 17.41 24.48
CA SER A 509 -23.69 17.77 25.75
C SER A 509 -23.00 17.16 26.99
N LEU A 510 -22.39 15.97 26.87
CA LEU A 510 -21.71 15.30 27.98
C LEU A 510 -20.25 15.73 28.13
N ASP A 511 -19.74 15.69 29.37
CA ASP A 511 -18.32 15.85 29.62
C ASP A 511 -17.52 14.59 29.21
N ALA A 512 -16.20 14.73 29.14
CA ALA A 512 -15.32 13.69 28.61
C ALA A 512 -15.38 12.36 29.40
N ASP A 513 -15.51 12.42 30.73
CA ASP A 513 -15.54 11.23 31.58
C ASP A 513 -16.88 10.51 31.42
N ALA A 514 -17.99 11.27 31.39
CA ALA A 514 -19.32 10.73 31.14
C ALA A 514 -19.45 10.14 29.72
N MET A 515 -18.87 10.81 28.72
CA MET A 515 -18.88 10.32 27.33
C MET A 515 -18.00 9.07 27.15
N GLU A 516 -16.86 8.97 27.85
CA GLU A 516 -16.03 7.77 27.83
C GLU A 516 -16.74 6.58 28.49
N GLN A 517 -17.43 6.79 29.61
CA GLN A 517 -18.26 5.75 30.23
C GLN A 517 -19.38 5.30 29.29
N LEU A 518 -20.12 6.26 28.70
CA LEU A 518 -21.21 5.96 27.80
C LEU A 518 -20.74 5.23 26.53
N LYS A 519 -19.54 5.55 26.02
CA LYS A 519 -18.91 4.81 24.92
C LYS A 519 -18.64 3.35 25.25
N ASN A 520 -18.24 3.04 26.48
CA ASN A 520 -18.07 1.65 26.90
C ASN A 520 -19.42 0.92 27.00
N GLU A 521 -20.44 1.59 27.55
CA GLU A 521 -21.81 1.07 27.59
C GLU A 521 -22.38 0.82 26.20
N GLU A 522 -22.12 1.71 25.24
CA GLU A 522 -22.55 1.58 23.85
C GLU A 522 -21.85 0.41 23.14
N ASN A 523 -20.54 0.26 23.33
CA ASN A 523 -19.79 -0.87 22.78
C ASN A 523 -20.28 -2.23 23.31
N ASP A 524 -20.65 -2.30 24.58
CA ASP A 524 -21.20 -3.53 25.16
C ASP A 524 -22.64 -3.79 24.72
N TRP A 525 -23.44 -2.73 24.54
CA TRP A 525 -24.77 -2.84 23.96
C TRP A 525 -24.74 -3.31 22.50
N ILE A 526 -23.81 -2.83 21.67
CA ILE A 526 -23.66 -3.29 20.28
C ILE A 526 -23.37 -4.80 20.24
N LYS A 527 -22.45 -5.30 21.07
CA LYS A 527 -22.17 -6.74 21.16
C LYS A 527 -23.41 -7.55 21.56
N TYR A 528 -24.21 -7.01 22.47
CA TYR A 528 -25.48 -7.63 22.86
C TYR A 528 -26.47 -7.63 21.69
N LYS A 529 -26.67 -6.49 21.02
CA LYS A 529 -27.53 -6.35 19.84
C LYS A 529 -27.16 -7.37 18.75
N ASP A 530 -25.88 -7.43 18.40
CA ASP A 530 -25.38 -8.35 17.36
C ASP A 530 -25.59 -9.82 17.75
N SER A 531 -25.39 -10.16 19.03
CA SER A 531 -25.66 -11.50 19.56
C SER A 531 -27.15 -11.88 19.47
N GLU A 532 -28.06 -10.97 19.80
CA GLU A 532 -29.50 -11.27 19.74
C GLU A 532 -30.01 -11.38 18.30
N ILE A 533 -29.53 -10.51 17.40
CA ILE A 533 -29.83 -10.59 15.96
C ILE A 533 -29.36 -11.95 15.41
N GLU A 534 -28.12 -12.35 15.71
CA GLU A 534 -27.58 -13.63 15.24
C GLU A 534 -28.36 -14.84 15.79
N LYS A 535 -28.76 -14.80 17.07
CA LYS A 535 -29.59 -15.87 17.66
C LYS A 535 -30.93 -16.02 16.94
N VAL A 536 -31.61 -14.91 16.68
CA VAL A 536 -32.87 -14.92 15.92
C VAL A 536 -32.63 -15.39 14.49
N GLY A 537 -31.56 -14.92 13.84
CA GLY A 537 -31.19 -15.33 12.50
C GLY A 537 -30.94 -16.84 12.35
N GLN A 538 -30.38 -17.47 13.38
CA GLN A 538 -30.14 -18.92 13.43
C GLN A 538 -31.44 -19.74 13.49
N GLU A 539 -32.52 -19.23 14.09
CA GLU A 539 -33.82 -19.92 14.10
C GLU A 539 -34.43 -20.04 12.70
N TYR A 540 -34.00 -19.18 11.77
CA TYR A 540 -34.49 -19.10 10.40
C TYR A 540 -33.39 -19.38 9.36
N GLU A 541 -32.32 -20.06 9.75
CA GLU A 541 -31.16 -20.31 8.90
C GLU A 541 -31.55 -20.94 7.54
N GLY A 542 -31.14 -20.30 6.45
CA GLY A 542 -31.47 -20.73 5.07
C GLY A 542 -32.89 -20.42 4.61
N GLY A 543 -33.72 -19.79 5.45
CA GLY A 543 -35.09 -19.38 5.13
C GLY A 543 -35.18 -17.92 4.68
N SER A 544 -36.18 -17.63 3.84
CA SER A 544 -36.43 -16.27 3.32
C SER A 544 -36.94 -15.27 4.37
N MET A 545 -37.32 -15.75 5.56
CA MET A 545 -37.75 -14.92 6.71
C MET A 545 -36.58 -14.39 7.54
N ARG A 546 -35.38 -14.98 7.42
CA ARG A 546 -34.21 -14.61 8.23
C ARG A 546 -33.90 -13.11 8.20
N PRO A 547 -33.82 -12.44 7.03
CA PRO A 547 -33.49 -11.01 6.98
C PRO A 547 -34.54 -10.15 7.70
N MET A 548 -35.82 -10.49 7.58
CA MET A 548 -36.89 -9.75 8.25
C MET A 548 -36.78 -9.85 9.77
N GLU A 549 -36.60 -11.06 10.30
CA GLU A 549 -36.51 -11.30 11.75
C GLU A 549 -35.26 -10.67 12.36
N GLU A 550 -34.13 -10.71 11.65
CA GLU A 550 -32.89 -10.00 12.02
C GLU A 550 -33.07 -8.47 12.02
N ASN A 551 -33.77 -7.94 11.01
CA ASN A 551 -34.04 -6.51 10.90
C ASN A 551 -35.00 -6.02 11.97
N MET A 552 -36.10 -6.74 12.22
CA MET A 552 -37.08 -6.40 13.26
C MET A 552 -36.45 -6.43 14.64
N THR A 553 -35.68 -7.49 14.96
CA THR A 553 -34.95 -7.58 16.23
C THR A 553 -33.95 -6.43 16.39
N GLY A 554 -33.24 -6.08 15.32
CA GLY A 554 -32.33 -4.94 15.31
C GLY A 554 -33.03 -3.59 15.53
N ALA A 555 -34.18 -3.40 14.89
CA ALA A 555 -35.00 -2.19 15.02
C ALA A 555 -35.52 -2.02 16.45
N ASP A 556 -36.13 -3.06 17.03
CA ASP A 556 -36.67 -3.03 18.40
C ASP A 556 -35.60 -2.70 19.44
N LEU A 557 -34.45 -3.38 19.37
CA LEU A 557 -33.34 -3.15 20.29
C LEU A 557 -32.78 -1.74 20.15
N THR A 558 -32.72 -1.21 18.91
CA THR A 558 -32.20 0.13 18.62
C THR A 558 -33.17 1.21 19.09
N ARG A 559 -34.48 1.03 18.90
CA ARG A 559 -35.51 1.89 19.50
C ARG A 559 -35.35 1.95 21.02
N ASP A 560 -35.27 0.80 21.68
CA ASP A 560 -35.12 0.77 23.14
C ASP A 560 -33.84 1.51 23.59
N ARG A 561 -32.75 1.37 22.83
CA ARG A 561 -31.50 2.08 23.10
C ARG A 561 -31.62 3.58 22.90
N VAL A 562 -32.32 4.04 21.85
CA VAL A 562 -32.64 5.45 21.62
C VAL A 562 -33.31 6.08 22.85
N TYR A 563 -34.29 5.41 23.47
CA TYR A 563 -34.92 5.90 24.69
C TYR A 563 -34.03 5.84 25.93
N VAL A 564 -33.09 4.89 26.00
CA VAL A 564 -32.08 4.89 27.06
C VAL A 564 -31.14 6.09 26.91
N LEU A 565 -30.62 6.32 25.70
CA LEU A 565 -29.69 7.41 25.39
C LEU A 565 -30.34 8.78 25.56
N LYS A 566 -31.64 8.91 25.24
CA LYS A 566 -32.44 10.10 25.50
C LYS A 566 -32.34 10.59 26.95
N ASN A 567 -32.24 9.68 27.94
CA ASN A 567 -32.15 10.07 29.35
C ASN A 567 -30.80 10.69 29.74
N TYR A 568 -29.81 10.68 28.84
CA TYR A 568 -28.51 11.35 29.02
C TYR A 568 -28.51 12.77 28.42
N LEU A 569 -29.56 13.15 27.67
CA LEU A 569 -29.82 14.52 27.20
C LEU A 569 -30.70 15.27 28.22
#